data_AF-A0A8J3M307-F1
#
_entry.id   AF-A0A8J3M307-F1
#
_cell.length_a   1.000
_cell.length_b   1.000
_cell.length_c   1.000
_cell.angle_alpha   90.00
_cell.angle_beta   90.00
_cell.angle_gamma   90.00
#
_symmetry.space_group_name_H-M   'P 1'
#
loop_
_entity.id
_entity.type
_entity.pdbx_description
1 polymer ?
#
loop_
_entity_poly.entity_id
_entity_poly.type
_entity_poly.pdbx_seq_one_letter_code
_entity_poly.pdbx_strand_id
1 'polypeptide(L)'
;MDEDGMTMDDAEIRDQLQEVETELVRLRESAAEIRREIGERWDAPTDAAEMATVITNAEQQEALIETLEARRERLRQRLGTS
;
A
#
# COMPACT_ATOMS: atom_id res chain seq x y z
N MET A 1 36.98 9.06 -11.10
CA MET A 1 35.75 8.91 -10.30
C MET A 1 34.66 8.97 -11.33
N ASP A 2 34.34 7.85 -11.98
CA ASP A 2 33.44 7.90 -13.12
C ASP A 2 32.64 6.58 -13.18
N GLU A 3 31.35 6.74 -12.88
CA GLU A 3 30.20 5.96 -13.39
C GLU A 3 29.78 4.63 -12.76
N ASP A 4 30.04 4.39 -11.46
CA ASP A 4 29.33 3.34 -10.69
C ASP A 4 27.97 3.87 -10.17
N GLY A 5 27.19 4.45 -11.09
CA GLY A 5 25.94 5.14 -10.84
C GLY A 5 24.72 4.24 -10.95
N MET A 6 24.46 3.44 -9.92
CA MET A 6 23.11 3.06 -9.45
C MET A 6 22.16 2.34 -10.44
N THR A 7 22.61 1.33 -11.18
CA THR A 7 21.67 0.28 -11.60
C THR A 7 21.59 -0.75 -10.48
N MET A 8 20.57 -0.65 -9.61
CA MET A 8 20.28 -1.73 -8.66
C MET A 8 20.25 -3.06 -9.41
N ASP A 9 20.93 -4.08 -8.88
CA ASP A 9 20.95 -5.39 -9.49
C ASP A 9 19.60 -6.11 -9.31
N ASP A 10 19.38 -7.18 -10.08
CA ASP A 10 18.12 -7.94 -10.03
C ASP A 10 17.82 -8.54 -8.65
N ALA A 11 18.83 -8.76 -7.81
CA ALA A 11 18.63 -9.26 -6.45
C ALA A 11 18.07 -8.16 -5.56
N GLU A 12 18.65 -6.96 -5.61
CA GLU A 12 18.17 -5.78 -4.88
C GLU A 12 16.75 -5.37 -5.33
N ILE A 13 16.45 -5.48 -6.62
CA ILE A 13 15.10 -5.21 -7.14
C ILE A 13 14.09 -6.25 -6.63
N ARG A 14 14.48 -7.53 -6.52
CA ARG A 14 13.64 -8.59 -5.95
C ARG A 14 13.39 -8.39 -4.46
N ASP A 15 14.41 -8.00 -3.70
CA ASP A 15 14.26 -7.72 -2.27
C ASP A 15 13.28 -6.56 -2.04
N GLN A 16 13.44 -5.46 -2.78
CA GLN A 16 12.49 -4.34 -2.72
C GLN A 16 11.08 -4.73 -3.18
N LEU A 17 10.96 -5.61 -4.19
CA LEU A 17 9.67 -6.11 -4.64
C LEU A 17 8.98 -6.91 -3.52
N GLN A 18 9.73 -7.77 -2.83
CA GLN A 18 9.22 -8.57 -1.71
C GLN A 18 8.81 -7.69 -0.53
N GLU A 19 9.56 -6.63 -0.22
CA GLU A 19 9.19 -5.64 0.81
C GLU A 19 7.86 -4.96 0.45
N VAL A 20 7.74 -4.45 -0.78
CA VAL A 20 6.52 -3.78 -1.26
C VAL A 20 5.33 -4.73 -1.25
N GLU A 21 5.51 -5.99 -1.67
CA GLU A 21 4.45 -6.99 -1.65
C GLU A 21 4.02 -7.34 -0.21
N THR A 22 4.98 -7.44 0.71
CA THR A 22 4.69 -7.67 2.14
C THR A 22 3.92 -6.51 2.75
N GLU A 23 4.31 -5.28 2.44
CA GLU A 23 3.63 -4.07 2.91
C GLU A 23 2.21 -3.97 2.34
N LEU A 24 2.02 -4.26 1.05
CA LEU A 24 0.71 -4.30 0.41
C LEU A 24 -0.23 -5.32 1.06
N VAL A 25 0.27 -6.51 1.43
CA VAL A 25 -0.54 -7.50 2.14
C VAL A 25 -1.03 -6.93 3.48
N ARG A 26 -0.12 -6.38 4.28
CA ARG A 26 -0.44 -5.80 5.60
C ARG A 26 -1.43 -4.64 5.50
N LEU A 27 -1.23 -3.73 4.53
CA LEU A 27 -2.13 -2.60 4.32
C LEU A 27 -3.53 -3.04 3.89
N ARG A 28 -3.63 -4.04 3.02
CA ARG A 28 -4.94 -4.58 2.60
C ARG A 28 -5.67 -5.29 3.74
N GLU A 29 -4.96 -6.03 4.58
CA GLU A 29 -5.53 -6.63 5.79
C GLU A 29 -6.04 -5.56 6.76
N SER A 30 -5.24 -4.53 7.03
CA SER A 30 -5.63 -3.41 7.89
C SER A 30 -6.84 -2.64 7.33
N ALA A 31 -6.86 -2.36 6.02
CA ALA A 31 -8.00 -1.69 5.38
C ALA A 31 -9.27 -2.55 5.41
N ALA A 32 -9.15 -3.88 5.27
CA ALA A 32 -10.27 -4.80 5.40
C ALA A 32 -10.81 -4.84 6.85
N GLU A 33 -9.92 -4.82 7.84
CA GLU A 33 -10.30 -4.75 9.26
C GLU A 33 -11.02 -3.43 9.59
N ILE A 34 -10.51 -2.29 9.13
CA ILE A 34 -11.16 -0.99 9.31
C ILE A 34 -12.55 -1.00 8.67
N ARG A 35 -12.68 -1.47 7.43
CA ARG A 35 -13.99 -1.57 6.77
C ARG A 35 -14.98 -2.47 7.51
N ARG A 36 -14.50 -3.56 8.12
CA ARG A 36 -15.32 -4.42 8.97
C ARG A 36 -15.78 -3.68 10.22
N GLU A 37 -14.88 -2.99 10.92
CA GLU A 37 -15.21 -2.20 12.13
C GLU A 37 -16.23 -1.10 11.81
N ILE A 38 -16.09 -0.42 10.67
CA ILE A 38 -17.05 0.57 10.18
C ILE A 38 -18.43 -0.07 9.95
N GLY A 39 -18.47 -1.21 9.25
CA GLY A 39 -19.72 -1.90 8.96
C GLY A 39 -20.43 -2.39 10.23
N GLU A 40 -19.68 -2.85 11.23
CA GLU A 40 -20.20 -3.26 12.54
C GLU A 40 -20.71 -2.06 13.37
N ARG A 41 -20.04 -0.89 13.26
CA ARG A 41 -20.46 0.35 13.93
C ARG A 41 -21.51 1.16 13.18
N TRP A 42 -21.80 0.85 11.91
CA TRP A 42 -22.72 1.63 11.08
C TRP A 42 -24.15 1.71 11.66
N ASP A 43 -24.56 0.70 12.45
CA ASP A 43 -25.86 0.67 13.13
C ASP A 43 -25.83 1.31 14.54
N ALA A 44 -24.68 1.83 14.96
CA ALA A 44 -24.52 2.59 16.21
C ALA A 44 -24.67 4.11 15.95
N PRO A 45 -25.14 4.89 16.93
CA PRO A 45 -25.14 6.35 16.82
C PRO A 45 -23.70 6.89 16.88
N THR A 46 -23.03 6.91 15.74
CA THR A 46 -21.68 7.46 15.56
C THR A 46 -21.78 8.94 15.15
N ASP A 47 -20.92 9.80 15.72
CA ASP A 47 -20.88 11.23 15.38
C ASP A 47 -20.39 11.42 13.93
N ALA A 48 -20.95 12.39 13.22
CA ALA A 48 -20.56 12.73 11.85
C ALA A 48 -19.08 13.08 11.72
N ALA A 49 -18.48 13.68 12.76
CA ALA A 49 -17.04 13.96 12.81
C ALA A 49 -16.18 12.69 12.89
N GLU A 50 -16.64 11.69 13.64
CA GLU A 50 -15.98 10.39 13.76
C GLU A 50 -16.06 9.63 12.41
N MET A 51 -17.24 9.64 11.77
CA MET A 51 -17.42 9.07 10.44
C MET A 51 -16.54 9.74 9.37
N ALA A 52 -16.42 11.07 9.40
CA ALA A 52 -15.55 11.79 8.46
C ALA A 52 -14.07 11.43 8.66
N THR A 53 -13.62 11.25 9.90
CA THR A 53 -12.24 10.84 10.23
C THR A 53 -11.95 9.44 9.67
N VAL A 54 -12.88 8.52 9.88
CA VAL A 54 -12.82 7.15 9.38
C VAL A 54 -12.73 7.10 7.85
N ILE A 55 -13.58 7.86 7.14
CA ILE A 55 -13.56 7.95 5.67
C ILE A 55 -12.22 8.51 5.19
N THR A 56 -11.76 9.60 5.79
CA THR A 56 -10.48 10.23 5.44
C THR A 56 -9.31 9.24 5.61
N ASN A 57 -9.30 8.46 6.68
CA ASN A 57 -8.28 7.44 6.91
C ASN A 57 -8.34 6.32 5.87
N ALA A 58 -9.53 5.89 5.46
CA ALA A 58 -9.70 4.90 4.41
C ALA A 58 -9.17 5.42 3.06
N GLU A 59 -9.51 6.66 2.68
CA GLU A 59 -9.01 7.30 1.46
C GLU A 59 -7.47 7.42 1.45
N GLN A 60 -6.87 7.78 2.60
CA GLN A 60 -5.41 7.84 2.73
C GLN A 60 -4.74 6.47 2.58
N GLN A 61 -5.36 5.41 3.12
CA GLN A 61 -4.86 4.05 2.96
C GLN A 61 -4.95 3.57 1.50
N GLU A 62 -6.04 3.91 0.80
CA GLU A 62 -6.20 3.59 -0.61
C GLU A 62 -5.15 4.29 -1.47
N ALA A 63 -4.90 5.58 -1.25
CA ALA A 63 -3.84 6.32 -1.94
C ALA A 63 -2.43 5.73 -1.71
N LEU A 64 -2.15 5.24 -0.50
CA LEU A 64 -0.90 4.55 -0.18
C LEU A 64 -0.78 3.21 -0.91
N ILE A 65 -1.87 2.43 -0.94
CA ILE A 65 -1.93 1.16 -1.68
C ILE A 65 -1.66 1.39 -3.17
N GLU A 66 -2.30 2.38 -3.80
CA GLU A 66 -2.07 2.72 -5.21
C GLU A 66 -0.60 3.09 -5.48
N THR A 67 0.00 3.87 -4.58
CA THR A 67 1.41 4.25 -4.68
C THR A 67 2.35 3.04 -4.63
N LEU A 68 2.08 2.11 -3.72
CA LEU A 68 2.86 0.87 -3.58
C LEU A 68 2.63 -0.09 -4.75
N GLU A 69 1.42 -0.16 -5.30
CA GLU A 69 1.13 -0.94 -6.50
C GLU A 69 1.86 -0.40 -7.73
N ALA A 70 1.90 0.92 -7.90
CA ALA A 70 2.67 1.56 -8.96
C ALA A 70 4.19 1.29 -8.80
N ARG A 71 4.70 1.29 -7.55
CA ARG A 71 6.10 0.91 -7.27
C ARG A 71 6.36 -0.56 -7.60
N ARG A 72 5.47 -1.47 -7.18
CA ARG A 72 5.54 -2.90 -7.49
C ARG A 72 5.62 -3.14 -8.99
N GLU A 73 4.77 -2.47 -9.75
CA GLU A 73 4.70 -2.58 -11.21
C GLU A 73 6.00 -2.10 -11.87
N ARG A 74 6.55 -0.96 -11.43
CA ARG A 74 7.86 -0.48 -11.91
C ARG A 74 8.99 -1.47 -11.60
N LEU A 75 9.01 -2.07 -10.41
CA LEU A 75 10.02 -3.07 -10.03
C LEU A 75 9.90 -4.34 -10.89
N ARG A 76 8.67 -4.78 -11.18
CA ARG A 76 8.40 -5.92 -12.07
C ARG A 76 8.83 -5.66 -13.51
N GLN A 77 8.54 -4.48 -14.04
CA GLN A 77 9.00 -4.06 -15.37
C GLN A 77 10.53 -4.04 -15.46
N ARG A 78 11.22 -3.58 -14.39
CA ARG A 78 12.69 -3.60 -14.33
C ARG A 78 13.26 -5.03 -14.29
N LEU A 79 12.56 -5.99 -13.69
CA LEU A 79 12.93 -7.42 -13.70
C LEU A 79 12.55 -8.14 -15.00
N GLY A 80 11.80 -7.50 -15.91
CA GLY A 80 11.27 -8.15 -17.11
C GLY A 80 10.16 -9.17 -16.83
N THR A 81 9.57 -9.12 -15.64
CA THR A 81 8.50 -10.03 -15.19
C THR A 81 7.15 -9.32 -15.32
N SER A 82 6.64 -9.21 -16.56
CA SER A 82 5.29 -8.70 -16.85
C SER A 82 4.23 -9.79 -16.78
#